data_AF-V9ILX2-F1
#
_entry.id   AF-V9ILX2-F1
#
_cell.length_a   1.000
_cell.length_b   1.000
_cell.length_c   1.000
_cell.angle_alpha   90.00
_cell.angle_beta   90.00
_cell.angle_gamma   90.00
#
_symmetry.space_group_name_H-M   'P 1'
#
loop_
_entity.id
_entity.type
_entity.pdbx_description
1 polymer ?
#
loop_
_entity_poly.entity_id
_entity_poly.type
_entity_poly.pdbx_seq_one_letter_code
_entity_poly.pdbx_strand_id
1 'polypeptide(L)'
;MIDHMEKKSKNALVPDRKIWMYSAHDDTLANMLMTLNLFEPHCPPYTATILIELRINLKNQYFVTIYYKNTSEEPKLLTLPGCITLCPLNQFITLTKDVIPINWEKECTMDWEQFEYNMNTPAVIVILTSSILMLLLLVLFIMGFIYWHYKREHNQYYLRLTTDPI
;
A
#
# COMPACT_ATOMS: atom_id res chain seq x y z
N MET A 1 -2.05 21.48 8.88
CA MET A 1 -1.89 22.75 8.13
C MET A 1 -3.24 23.37 7.73
N ILE A 2 -4.05 22.72 6.88
CA ILE A 2 -5.34 23.26 6.40
C ILE A 2 -6.29 23.61 7.55
N ASP A 3 -6.41 22.72 8.54
CA ASP A 3 -7.21 22.98 9.75
C ASP A 3 -6.81 24.28 10.47
N HIS A 4 -5.52 24.61 10.53
CA HIS A 4 -5.07 25.88 11.12
C HIS A 4 -5.57 27.09 10.30
N MET A 5 -5.50 27.00 8.97
CA MET A 5 -5.98 28.07 8.09
C MET A 5 -7.50 28.23 8.16
N GLU A 6 -8.24 27.13 8.20
CA GLU A 6 -9.71 27.13 8.30
C GLU A 6 -10.18 27.66 9.66
N LYS A 7 -9.56 27.24 10.76
CA LYS A 7 -9.84 27.80 12.09
C LYS A 7 -9.50 29.29 12.15
N LYS A 8 -8.38 29.71 11.54
CA LYS A 8 -7.99 31.13 11.49
C LYS A 8 -8.98 31.98 10.70
N SER A 9 -9.46 31.49 9.55
CA SER A 9 -10.44 32.23 8.73
C SER A 9 -11.80 32.40 9.41
N LYS A 10 -12.15 31.49 10.32
CA LYS A 10 -13.38 31.53 11.13
C LYS A 10 -13.20 32.23 12.49
N ASN A 11 -12.04 32.82 12.77
CA ASN A 11 -11.68 33.38 14.09
C ASN A 11 -11.83 32.37 15.25
N ALA A 12 -11.62 31.08 14.97
CA ALA A 12 -11.76 29.97 15.92
C ALA A 12 -10.40 29.37 16.35
N LEU A 13 -9.28 29.90 15.85
CA LEU A 13 -7.94 29.41 16.19
C LEU A 13 -7.52 29.85 17.59
N VAL A 14 -7.22 28.90 18.48
CA VAL A 14 -6.82 29.17 19.86
C VAL A 14 -5.51 28.43 20.20
N PRO A 15 -4.48 29.12 20.74
CA PRO A 15 -4.29 30.57 20.72
C PRO A 15 -4.20 31.10 19.29
N ASP A 16 -4.44 32.40 19.12
CA ASP A 16 -4.46 33.06 17.81
C ASP A 16 -3.05 33.22 17.20
N ARG A 17 -2.48 32.10 16.73
CA ARG A 17 -1.14 32.05 16.15
C ARG A 17 -1.11 32.62 14.74
N LYS A 18 -0.06 33.39 14.46
CA LYS A 18 0.21 33.96 13.12
C LYS A 18 1.17 33.12 12.28
N ILE A 19 2.08 32.38 12.93
CA ILE A 19 3.14 31.62 12.26
C ILE A 19 3.23 30.22 12.89
N TRP A 20 3.44 29.23 12.04
CA TRP A 20 3.79 27.86 12.39
C TRP A 20 5.07 27.50 11.65
N MET A 21 6.10 27.06 12.37
CA MET A 21 7.37 26.63 11.78
C MET A 21 7.57 25.16 12.05
N TYR A 22 7.86 24.39 11.00
CA TYR A 22 8.17 22.97 11.07
C TYR A 22 9.60 22.80 10.55
N SER A 23 10.53 22.44 11.44
CA SER A 23 11.88 22.05 11.04
C SER A 23 11.86 20.56 10.72
N ALA A 24 12.21 20.20 9.49
CA ALA A 24 12.08 18.85 8.97
C ALA A 24 13.22 18.54 7.99
N HIS A 25 13.12 17.39 7.32
CA HIS A 25 14.11 16.87 6.39
C HIS A 25 13.74 17.19 4.93
N ASP A 26 14.69 16.99 4.02
CA ASP A 26 14.53 17.19 2.58
C ASP A 26 13.41 16.33 1.98
N ASP A 27 13.30 15.08 2.40
CA ASP A 27 12.20 14.17 2.06
C ASP A 27 10.81 14.73 2.41
N THR A 28 10.70 15.46 3.52
CA THR A 28 9.46 16.07 3.99
C THR A 28 9.04 17.19 3.04
N LEU A 29 10.00 18.00 2.58
CA LEU A 29 9.75 19.04 1.60
C LEU A 29 9.37 18.44 0.24
N ALA A 30 10.13 17.45 -0.22
CA ALA A 30 9.87 16.77 -1.49
C ALA A 30 8.47 16.14 -1.49
N ASN A 31 8.12 15.38 -0.45
CA ASN A 31 6.81 14.74 -0.32
C ASN A 31 5.66 15.75 -0.19
N MET A 32 5.86 16.86 0.53
CA MET A 32 4.86 17.92 0.63
C MET A 32 4.59 18.57 -0.74
N LEU A 33 5.65 18.88 -1.51
CA LEU A 33 5.50 19.40 -2.87
C LEU A 33 4.88 18.36 -3.81
N MET A 34 5.24 17.08 -3.68
CA MET A 34 4.64 15.99 -4.49
C MET A 34 3.15 15.84 -4.21
N THR A 35 2.76 15.87 -2.94
CA THR A 35 1.35 15.78 -2.49
C THR A 35 0.51 16.90 -3.10
N LEU A 36 1.10 18.09 -3.26
CA LEU A 36 0.46 19.25 -3.89
C LEU A 36 0.63 19.27 -5.41
N ASN A 37 1.28 18.27 -6.01
CA ASN A 37 1.64 18.21 -7.42
C ASN A 37 2.41 19.44 -7.91
N LEU A 38 3.37 19.90 -7.10
CA LEU A 38 4.24 21.06 -7.31
C LEU A 38 5.73 20.71 -7.39
N PHE A 39 6.07 19.44 -7.19
CA PHE A 39 7.46 18.99 -7.12
C PHE A 39 8.06 18.83 -8.52
N GLU A 40 9.20 19.48 -8.74
CA GLU A 40 10.10 19.18 -9.85
C GLU A 40 11.17 18.18 -9.34
N PRO A 41 11.64 17.19 -10.13
CA PRO A 41 12.65 16.24 -9.65
C PRO A 41 13.98 16.91 -9.29
N HIS A 42 14.26 17.03 -7.99
CA HIS A 42 15.54 17.50 -7.44
C HIS A 42 15.67 17.09 -5.97
N CYS A 43 16.88 17.15 -5.41
CA CYS A 43 17.07 17.07 -3.97
C CYS A 43 16.86 18.46 -3.37
N PRO A 44 15.90 18.67 -2.44
CA PRO A 44 15.76 19.94 -1.75
C PRO A 44 17.08 20.34 -1.09
N PRO A 45 17.66 21.51 -1.41
CA PRO A 45 18.94 21.92 -0.87
C PRO A 45 18.82 22.27 0.62
N TYR A 46 19.97 22.40 1.29
CA TYR A 46 19.99 22.91 2.66
C TYR A 46 19.25 24.23 2.77
N THR A 47 18.54 24.39 3.89
CA THR A 47 17.68 25.56 4.20
C THR A 47 16.54 25.82 3.21
N ALA A 48 16.26 24.88 2.29
CA ALA A 48 15.07 24.95 1.47
C ALA A 48 13.83 25.11 2.35
N THR A 49 12.89 25.94 1.90
CA THR A 49 11.72 26.32 2.68
C THR A 49 10.50 26.38 1.80
N ILE A 50 9.41 25.76 2.24
CA ILE A 50 8.07 25.92 1.65
C ILE A 50 7.30 26.90 2.53
N LEU A 51 6.83 28.00 1.94
CA LEU A 51 6.01 29.01 2.61
C LEU A 51 4.58 28.86 2.11
N ILE A 52 3.65 28.52 3.01
CA ILE A 52 2.22 28.42 2.69
C ILE A 52 1.50 29.46 3.53
N GLU A 53 1.02 30.51 2.87
CA GLU A 53 0.49 31.69 3.53
C GLU A 53 -1.01 31.81 3.33
N LEU A 54 -1.74 32.05 4.43
CA LEU A 54 -3.13 32.47 4.39
C LEU A 54 -3.20 34.00 4.34
N ARG A 55 -3.76 34.54 3.26
CA ARG A 55 -3.91 35.98 3.01
C ARG A 55 -5.38 36.38 3.00
N ILE A 56 -5.66 37.63 3.31
CA ILE A 56 -7.00 38.23 3.24
C ILE A 56 -6.96 39.46 2.34
N ASN A 57 -7.97 39.66 1.49
CA ASN A 57 -8.10 40.88 0.69
C ASN A 57 -9.01 41.92 1.37
N LEU A 58 -9.15 43.10 0.75
CA LEU A 58 -10.03 44.18 1.22
C LEU A 58 -11.53 43.81 1.27
N LYS A 59 -11.93 42.71 0.61
CA LYS A 59 -13.29 42.16 0.61
C LYS A 59 -13.48 41.04 1.63
N ASN A 60 -12.53 40.86 2.57
CA ASN A 60 -12.50 39.78 3.57
C ASN A 60 -12.54 38.37 2.96
N GLN A 61 -12.03 38.20 1.74
CA GLN A 61 -11.89 36.89 1.11
C GLN A 61 -10.51 36.32 1.42
N TYR A 62 -10.47 35.03 1.74
CA TYR A 62 -9.24 34.32 2.11
C TYR A 62 -8.64 33.58 0.92
N PHE A 63 -7.32 33.68 0.78
CA PHE A 63 -6.54 33.06 -0.28
C PHE A 63 -5.30 32.38 0.29
N VAL A 64 -4.83 31.35 -0.40
CA VAL A 64 -3.60 30.62 -0.09
C VAL A 64 -2.58 30.90 -1.20
N THR A 65 -1.38 31.29 -0.81
CA THR A 65 -0.22 31.41 -1.70
C THR A 65 0.87 30.46 -1.24
N ILE A 66 1.53 29.79 -2.19
CA ILE A 66 2.59 28.82 -1.92
C ILE A 66 3.87 29.33 -2.56
N TYR A 67 4.93 29.44 -1.78
CA TYR A 67 6.26 29.75 -2.29
C TYR A 67 7.24 28.65 -1.96
N TYR A 68 8.21 28.47 -2.84
CA TYR A 68 9.33 27.57 -2.60
C TYR A 68 10.65 28.33 -2.75
N LYS A 69 11.42 28.36 -1.66
CA LYS A 69 12.76 28.94 -1.63
C LYS A 69 13.76 27.80 -1.62
N ASN A 70 14.44 27.58 -2.74
CA ASN A 70 15.49 26.57 -2.91
C ASN A 70 16.82 27.17 -3.39
N THR A 71 16.92 28.49 -3.48
CA THR A 71 18.15 29.21 -3.80
C THR A 71 18.29 30.41 -2.85
N SER A 72 19.41 31.13 -2.95
CA SER A 72 19.60 32.40 -2.24
C SER A 72 18.70 33.52 -2.75
N GLU A 73 18.08 33.37 -3.92
CA GLU A 73 17.19 34.36 -4.53
C GLU A 73 15.82 34.40 -3.82
N GLU A 74 14.94 35.29 -4.30
CA GLU A 74 13.57 35.38 -3.80
C GLU A 74 12.79 34.06 -3.99
N PRO A 75 11.89 33.69 -3.05
CA PRO A 75 11.09 32.47 -3.17
C PRO A 75 10.25 32.44 -4.45
N LYS A 76 10.28 31.32 -5.18
CA LYS A 76 9.46 31.11 -6.39
C LYS A 76 7.99 30.93 -5.98
N LEU A 77 7.09 31.74 -6.54
CA LEU A 77 5.65 31.57 -6.39
C LEU A 77 5.19 30.36 -7.19
N LEU A 78 4.47 29.44 -6.53
CA LEU A 78 3.93 28.22 -7.12
C LEU A 78 2.41 28.33 -7.30
N THR A 79 1.88 27.64 -8.30
CA THR A 79 0.44 27.58 -8.59
C THR A 79 -0.05 26.15 -8.42
N LEU A 80 -0.96 25.93 -7.46
CA LEU A 80 -1.61 24.64 -7.29
C LEU A 80 -2.39 24.29 -8.57
N PRO A 81 -2.18 23.11 -9.17
CA PRO A 81 -2.92 22.69 -10.37
C PRO A 81 -4.44 22.76 -10.15
N GLY A 82 -5.16 23.31 -11.12
CA GLY A 82 -6.60 23.55 -10.99
C GLY A 82 -6.98 24.79 -10.18
N CYS A 83 -6.02 25.64 -9.80
CA CYS A 83 -6.23 26.91 -9.13
C CYS A 83 -5.44 28.06 -9.80
N ILE A 84 -5.61 29.27 -9.27
CA ILE A 84 -4.75 30.43 -9.58
C ILE A 84 -3.72 30.62 -8.46
N THR A 85 -2.70 31.45 -8.69
CA THR A 85 -1.64 31.74 -7.70
C THR A 85 -2.18 32.22 -6.35
N LEU A 86 -3.24 33.05 -6.37
CA LEU A 86 -4.02 33.46 -5.20
C LEU A 86 -5.19 32.49 -5.02
N CYS A 87 -4.91 31.26 -4.60
CA CYS A 87 -5.92 30.21 -4.60
C CYS A 87 -6.98 30.46 -3.50
N PRO A 88 -8.27 30.61 -3.81
CA PRO A 88 -9.30 30.79 -2.78
C PRO A 88 -9.27 29.64 -1.76
N LEU A 89 -9.37 29.96 -0.46
CA LEU A 89 -9.21 28.96 0.61
C LEU A 89 -10.11 27.74 0.43
N ASN A 90 -11.39 27.94 0.07
CA ASN A 90 -12.33 26.83 -0.14
C ASN A 90 -11.93 25.94 -1.33
N GLN A 91 -11.38 26.55 -2.39
CA GLN A 91 -10.91 25.80 -3.56
C GLN A 91 -9.63 25.03 -3.23
N PHE A 92 -8.71 25.63 -2.46
CA PHE A 92 -7.52 24.96 -1.95
C PHE A 92 -7.88 23.72 -1.12
N ILE A 93 -8.85 23.84 -0.20
CA ILE A 93 -9.36 22.72 0.61
C ILE A 93 -9.96 21.64 -0.29
N THR A 94 -10.74 22.02 -1.30
CA THR A 94 -11.38 21.08 -2.21
C THR A 94 -10.35 20.31 -3.03
N LEU A 95 -9.36 20.99 -3.61
CA LEU A 95 -8.33 20.38 -4.46
C LEU A 95 -7.37 19.48 -3.68
N THR A 96 -7.20 19.70 -2.38
CA THR A 96 -6.32 18.90 -1.52
C THR A 96 -7.06 17.80 -0.77
N LYS A 97 -8.38 17.69 -0.92
CA LYS A 97 -9.21 16.76 -0.14
C LYS A 97 -8.80 15.31 -0.32
N ASP A 98 -8.50 14.89 -1.55
CA ASP A 98 -8.27 13.48 -1.88
C ASP A 98 -6.89 12.97 -1.42
N VAL A 99 -5.99 13.87 -1.04
CA VAL A 99 -4.65 13.53 -0.53
C VAL A 99 -4.54 13.67 1.00
N ILE A 100 -5.66 13.95 1.68
CA ILE A 100 -5.71 14.03 3.13
C ILE A 100 -6.35 12.74 3.66
N PRO A 101 -5.64 11.97 4.49
CA PRO A 101 -6.19 10.75 5.08
C PRO A 101 -7.36 11.07 6.00
N ILE A 102 -8.42 10.27 5.94
CA ILE A 102 -9.57 10.36 6.85
C ILE A 102 -9.25 9.63 8.15
N ASN A 103 -8.66 8.43 8.04
CA ASN A 103 -8.16 7.66 9.17
C ASN A 103 -6.83 7.04 8.79
N TRP A 104 -5.75 7.75 9.13
CA TRP A 104 -4.38 7.34 8.83
C TRP A 104 -4.06 5.93 9.32
N GLU A 105 -4.46 5.57 10.54
CA GLU A 105 -4.15 4.26 11.12
C GLU A 105 -4.78 3.13 10.29
N LYS A 106 -6.06 3.28 9.95
CA LYS A 106 -6.79 2.30 9.12
C LYS A 106 -6.31 2.28 7.66
N GLU A 107 -5.97 3.44 7.10
CA GLU A 107 -5.46 3.51 5.71
C GLU A 107 -4.05 2.94 5.59
N CYS A 108 -3.26 2.97 6.66
CA CYS A 108 -1.95 2.34 6.73
C CYS A 108 -1.99 0.84 7.07
N THR A 109 -3.09 0.31 7.62
CA THR A 109 -3.21 -1.13 7.79
C THR A 109 -3.39 -1.78 6.44
N MET A 110 -2.40 -2.58 6.03
CA MET A 110 -2.63 -3.59 5.02
C MET A 110 -3.57 -4.62 5.66
N ASP A 111 -4.83 -4.66 5.23
CA ASP A 111 -5.74 -5.76 5.58
C ASP A 111 -5.19 -7.04 4.94
N TRP A 112 -4.22 -7.67 5.63
CA TRP A 112 -3.79 -9.04 5.33
C TRP A 112 -4.96 -10.01 5.47
N GLU A 113 -6.01 -9.65 6.22
CA GLU A 113 -7.28 -10.39 6.28
C GLU A 113 -7.98 -10.46 4.91
N GLN A 114 -7.81 -9.46 4.03
CA GLN A 114 -8.33 -9.56 2.65
C GLN A 114 -7.50 -10.53 1.79
N PHE A 115 -6.25 -10.81 2.19
CA PHE A 115 -5.35 -11.80 1.58
C PHE A 115 -5.42 -13.18 2.29
N GLU A 116 -6.17 -13.31 3.38
CA GLU A 116 -6.64 -14.59 3.91
C GLU A 116 -7.74 -15.16 3.00
N TYR A 117 -7.30 -15.58 1.82
CA TYR A 117 -7.78 -16.75 1.09
C TYR A 117 -9.31 -16.82 0.84
N ASN A 118 -9.77 -16.23 -0.28
CA ASN A 118 -10.95 -16.72 -1.02
C ASN A 118 -10.69 -18.09 -1.67
N MET A 119 -10.04 -19.02 -0.96
CA MET A 119 -10.12 -20.40 -1.39
C MET A 119 -11.14 -21.06 -0.50
N ASN A 120 -12.14 -21.67 -1.14
CA ASN A 120 -13.11 -22.49 -0.47
C ASN A 120 -12.33 -23.50 0.38
N THR A 121 -12.20 -23.22 1.67
CA THR A 121 -11.54 -24.05 2.69
C THR A 121 -11.95 -25.53 2.54
N PRO A 122 -13.23 -25.86 2.27
CA PRO A 122 -13.60 -27.25 1.97
C PRO A 122 -12.99 -27.81 0.68
N ALA A 123 -12.86 -27.02 -0.40
CA ALA A 123 -12.28 -27.49 -1.67
C ALA A 123 -10.79 -27.83 -1.52
N VAL A 124 -10.04 -27.03 -0.76
CA VAL A 124 -8.62 -27.28 -0.51
C VAL A 124 -8.44 -28.59 0.27
N ILE A 125 -9.25 -28.81 1.31
CA ILE A 125 -9.21 -30.04 2.12
C ILE A 125 -9.58 -31.26 1.25
N VAL A 126 -10.59 -31.15 0.38
CA VAL A 126 -11.01 -32.23 -0.52
C VAL A 126 -9.90 -32.59 -1.52
N ILE A 127 -9.21 -31.59 -2.09
CA ILE A 127 -8.11 -31.83 -3.03
C ILE A 127 -6.94 -32.55 -2.34
N LEU A 128 -6.55 -32.08 -1.14
CA LEU A 128 -5.45 -32.68 -0.39
C LEU A 128 -5.77 -34.12 0.04
N THR A 129 -6.97 -34.35 0.59
CA THR A 129 -7.39 -35.69 1.03
C THR A 129 -7.54 -36.67 -0.13
N SER A 130 -8.09 -36.24 -1.26
CA SER A 130 -8.18 -37.07 -2.47
C SER A 130 -6.81 -37.44 -3.02
N SER A 131 -5.86 -36.50 -3.00
CA SER A 131 -4.50 -36.73 -3.50
C SER A 131 -3.75 -37.76 -2.65
N ILE A 132 -3.88 -37.68 -1.33
CA ILE A 132 -3.28 -38.62 -0.38
C ILE A 132 -3.89 -40.02 -0.56
N LEU A 133 -5.22 -40.12 -0.70
CA LEU A 133 -5.91 -41.40 -0.89
C LEU A 133 -5.46 -42.09 -2.18
N MET A 134 -5.34 -41.34 -3.27
CA MET A 134 -4.86 -41.86 -4.56
C MET A 134 -3.44 -42.41 -4.46
N LEU A 135 -2.55 -41.71 -3.77
CA LEU A 135 -1.18 -42.19 -3.54
C LEU A 135 -1.14 -43.50 -2.73
N LEU A 136 -1.95 -43.59 -1.67
CA LEU A 136 -2.04 -44.81 -0.87
C LEU A 136 -2.55 -46.01 -1.68
N LEU A 137 -3.59 -45.80 -2.49
CA LEU A 137 -4.13 -46.85 -3.37
C LEU A 137 -3.10 -47.31 -4.41
N LEU A 138 -2.33 -46.38 -4.99
CA LEU A 138 -1.29 -46.69 -5.96
C LEU A 138 -0.17 -47.52 -5.33
N VAL A 139 0.27 -47.16 -4.11
CA VAL A 139 1.28 -47.92 -3.37
C VAL A 139 0.78 -49.34 -3.05
N LEU A 140 -0.48 -49.47 -2.59
CA LEU A 140 -1.08 -50.79 -2.32
C LEU A 140 -1.20 -51.64 -3.58
N PHE A 141 -1.54 -51.03 -4.72
CA PHE A 141 -1.59 -51.73 -6.01
C PHE A 141 -0.21 -52.21 -6.46
N ILE A 142 0.82 -51.38 -6.33
CA ILE A 142 2.21 -51.79 -6.62
C ILE A 142 2.63 -52.95 -5.71
N MET A 143 2.40 -52.84 -4.40
CA MET A 143 2.72 -53.91 -3.45
C MET A 143 1.96 -55.21 -3.77
N GLY A 144 0.68 -55.09 -4.12
CA GLY A 144 -0.15 -56.22 -4.55
C GLY A 144 0.35 -56.86 -5.85
N PHE A 145 0.76 -56.05 -6.83
CA PHE A 145 1.34 -56.53 -8.08
C PHE A 145 2.68 -57.24 -7.86
N ILE A 146 3.57 -56.67 -7.04
CA ILE A 146 4.84 -57.29 -6.65
C ILE A 146 4.58 -58.62 -5.93
N TYR A 147 3.67 -58.63 -4.96
CA TYR A 147 3.29 -59.85 -4.23
C TYR A 147 2.68 -60.91 -5.15
N TRP A 148 1.80 -60.52 -6.06
CA TRP A 148 1.19 -61.41 -7.04
C TRP A 148 2.24 -61.99 -8.00
N HIS A 149 3.15 -61.17 -8.50
CA HIS A 149 4.25 -61.60 -9.36
C HIS A 149 5.16 -62.59 -8.62
N TYR A 150 5.59 -62.23 -7.40
CA TYR A 150 6.39 -63.10 -6.54
C TYR A 150 5.68 -64.45 -6.28
N LYS A 151 4.40 -64.44 -5.93
CA LYS A 151 3.61 -65.66 -5.71
C LYS A 151 3.45 -66.48 -6.98
N ARG A 152 3.29 -65.85 -8.15
CA ARG A 152 3.16 -66.55 -9.44
C ARG A 152 4.46 -67.28 -9.80
N GLU A 153 5.60 -66.61 -9.70
CA GLU A 153 6.91 -67.23 -9.94
C GLU A 153 7.21 -68.34 -8.93
N HIS A 154 6.94 -68.10 -7.64
CA HIS A 154 7.08 -69.11 -6.60
C HIS A 154 6.20 -70.33 -6.88
N ASN A 155 4.90 -70.15 -7.17
CA ASN A 155 4.02 -71.26 -7.52
C ASN A 155 4.51 -72.03 -8.76
N GLN A 156 5.04 -71.36 -9.79
CA GLN A 156 5.62 -72.02 -10.95
C GLN A 156 6.90 -72.81 -10.61
N TYR A 157 7.71 -72.32 -9.67
CA TYR A 157 8.90 -73.02 -9.19
C TYR A 157 8.56 -74.33 -8.45
N TYR A 158 7.57 -74.31 -7.55
CA TYR A 158 7.11 -75.53 -6.85
C TYR A 158 6.42 -76.52 -7.80
N LEU A 159 5.70 -76.02 -8.81
CA LEU A 159 5.10 -76.88 -9.84
C LEU A 159 6.18 -77.58 -10.69
N ARG A 160 7.31 -76.92 -11.00
CA ARG A 160 8.45 -77.56 -11.68
C ARG A 160 9.11 -78.65 -10.84
N LEU A 161 9.39 -78.37 -9.57
CA LEU A 161 9.98 -79.33 -8.62
C LEU A 161 9.14 -80.61 -8.41
N THR A 162 7.83 -80.53 -8.66
CA THR A 162 6.93 -81.69 -8.54
C THR A 162 6.75 -82.47 -9.86
N THR A 163 7.18 -81.91 -10.99
CA THR A 163 7.09 -82.55 -12.31
C THR A 163 8.41 -83.09 -12.85
N ASP A 164 9.54 -82.76 -12.23
CA ASP A 164 10.84 -83.34 -12.58
C ASP A 164 10.93 -84.79 -12.04
N PRO A 165 11.10 -85.81 -12.91
CA PRO A 165 11.22 -87.20 -12.46
C PRO A 165 12.58 -87.43 -11.77
N ILE A 166 12.54 -88.17 -10.66
CA ILE A 166 13.71 -88.65 -9.89
C ILE A 166 14.48 -89.71 -10.70
#